data_AF-A0A523RKW5-F1
#
_entry.id   AF-A0A523RKW5-F1
#
_cell.length_a   1.000
_cell.length_b   1.000
_cell.length_c   1.000
_cell.angle_alpha   90.00
_cell.angle_beta   90.00
_cell.angle_gamma   90.00
#
_symmetry.space_group_name_H-M   'P 1'
#
loop_
_entity.id
_entity.type
_entity.pdbx_description
1 polymer ?
#
loop_
_entity_poly.entity_id
_entity_poly.type
_entity_poly.pdbx_seq_one_letter_code
_entity_poly.pdbx_strand_id
1 'polypeptide(L)'
;MSDIESKIKKAYELSDLLYSRERDRISSELKKDLPKISNSFELRGIFYSGMHVNKIFNRKLEAINQLVNFRINQDMKEIGKLFDVVTSEICEKIYERVKQLVESQINNLKFEMEKFCRHFPGPDSYLDLIDSRIKDEKNKLISYTKREVDIFQKQSESNVQRDKNKEKKFIISKIIEKVDSINSLMEQNYKIKLFVIQEQKIWNNLFEPCEDRKDFVLYITALSSLVDWINIKKLKDSLKIEPKTGSINYLERFLQEKYSNYDLNIIIRLRRIFAIRKMFVHKVTQESIKAIRELNVEYPNINYEELWGKILLDFYASLRQLEEILLL
;
A
#
# COMPACT_ATOMS: atom_id res chain seq x y z
N MET A 1 15.63 20.79 -7.42
CA MET A 1 15.59 19.48 -6.74
C MET A 1 14.20 19.34 -6.14
N SER A 2 13.43 18.34 -6.55
CA SER A 2 12.09 18.12 -6.00
C SER A 2 12.18 17.72 -4.52
N ASP A 3 11.12 17.94 -3.74
CA ASP A 3 11.06 17.51 -2.33
C ASP A 3 11.34 15.99 -2.17
N ILE A 4 10.89 15.19 -3.14
CA ILE A 4 11.13 13.75 -3.22
C ILE A 4 12.62 13.45 -3.38
N GLU A 5 13.31 14.12 -4.30
CA GLU A 5 14.76 13.95 -4.50
C GLU A 5 15.56 14.30 -3.24
N SER A 6 15.17 15.36 -2.53
CA SER A 6 15.80 15.77 -1.27
C SER A 6 15.64 14.70 -0.18
N LYS A 7 14.45 14.10 -0.07
CA LYS A 7 14.15 13.01 0.86
C LYS A 7 14.96 11.75 0.55
N ILE A 8 14.98 11.33 -0.72
CA ILE A 8 15.78 10.18 -1.18
C ILE A 8 17.27 10.40 -0.88
N LYS A 9 17.78 11.60 -1.16
CA LYS A 9 19.18 11.94 -0.91
C LYS A 9 19.54 11.80 0.58
N LYS A 10 18.71 12.32 1.49
CA LYS A 10 18.91 12.19 2.94
C LYS A 10 18.88 10.73 3.41
N ALA A 11 17.97 9.92 2.88
CA ALA A 11 17.93 8.48 3.18
C ALA A 11 19.23 7.78 2.76
N TYR A 12 19.74 8.09 1.57
CA TYR A 12 21.00 7.52 1.09
C TYR A 12 22.21 8.00 1.88
N GLU A 13 22.26 9.27 2.29
CA GLU A 13 23.33 9.78 3.16
C GLU A 13 23.39 9.01 4.50
N LEU A 14 22.22 8.74 5.10
CA LEU A 14 22.15 7.96 6.33
C LEU A 14 22.55 6.49 6.11
N SER A 15 22.07 5.88 5.02
CA SER A 15 22.46 4.52 4.64
C SER A 15 23.97 4.41 4.40
N ASP A 16 24.59 5.40 3.74
CA ASP A 16 26.03 5.45 3.49
C ASP A 16 26.85 5.51 4.77
N LEU A 17 26.40 6.28 5.77
CA LEU A 17 27.03 6.33 7.09
C LEU A 17 26.99 4.96 7.78
N LEU A 18 25.84 4.29 7.77
CA LEU A 18 25.67 2.96 8.36
C LEU A 18 26.51 1.90 7.62
N TYR A 19 26.53 1.97 6.29
CA TYR A 19 27.31 1.09 5.45
C TYR A 19 28.82 1.22 5.71
N SER A 20 29.32 2.45 5.88
CA SER A 20 30.73 2.68 6.17
C SER A 20 31.16 1.97 7.46
N ARG A 21 30.33 2.06 8.52
CA ARG A 21 30.59 1.38 9.80
C ARG A 21 30.60 -0.14 9.64
N GLU A 22 29.65 -0.68 8.89
CA GLU A 22 29.56 -2.12 8.66
C GLU A 22 30.73 -2.65 7.81
N ARG A 23 31.14 -1.88 6.80
CA ARG A 23 32.32 -2.17 5.98
C ARG A 23 33.59 -2.26 6.82
N ASP A 24 33.78 -1.34 7.75
CA ASP A 24 34.96 -1.34 8.61
C ASP A 24 34.94 -2.54 9.57
N ARG A 25 33.76 -2.93 10.09
CA ARG A 25 33.57 -4.15 10.89
C ARG A 25 33.97 -5.41 10.10
N ILE A 26 33.38 -5.60 8.93
CA ILE A 26 33.63 -6.77 8.08
C ILE A 26 35.10 -6.82 7.62
N SER A 27 35.70 -5.66 7.30
CA SER A 27 37.12 -5.57 6.95
C SER A 27 38.02 -5.99 8.11
N SER A 28 37.70 -5.57 9.34
CA SER A 28 38.44 -5.96 10.55
C SER A 28 38.39 -7.47 10.80
N GLU A 29 37.22 -8.09 10.61
CA GLU A 29 37.06 -9.55 10.72
C GLU A 29 37.86 -10.28 9.64
N LEU A 30 37.76 -9.82 8.39
CA LEU A 30 38.49 -10.41 7.28
C LEU A 30 40.02 -10.34 7.49
N LYS A 31 40.54 -9.22 8.00
CA LYS A 31 41.96 -9.07 8.34
C LYS A 31 42.44 -10.07 9.40
N LYS A 32 41.56 -10.51 10.30
CA LYS A 32 41.88 -11.52 11.32
C LYS A 32 41.77 -12.95 10.79
N ASP A 33 40.84 -13.20 9.87
CA ASP A 33 40.54 -14.56 9.39
C ASP A 33 41.51 -15.02 8.31
N LEU A 34 41.89 -14.14 7.37
CA LEU A 34 42.75 -14.53 6.25
C LEU A 34 44.11 -15.11 6.71
N PRO A 35 44.85 -14.49 7.65
CA PRO A 35 46.10 -15.07 8.15
C PRO A 35 45.90 -16.44 8.81
N LYS A 36 44.80 -16.62 9.56
CA LYS A 36 44.50 -17.91 10.19
C LYS A 36 44.28 -19.01 9.15
N ILE A 37 43.57 -18.69 8.06
CA ILE A 37 43.38 -19.61 6.95
C ILE A 37 44.75 -19.97 6.37
N SER A 38 45.55 -18.98 5.96
CA SER A 38 46.85 -19.21 5.34
C SER A 38 47.81 -20.03 6.22
N ASN A 39 47.95 -19.68 7.51
CA ASN A 39 48.78 -20.41 8.46
C ASN A 39 48.34 -21.88 8.59
N SER A 40 47.03 -22.16 8.54
CA SER A 40 46.52 -23.53 8.64
C SER A 40 46.90 -24.42 7.44
N PHE A 41 47.05 -23.83 6.25
CA PHE A 41 47.49 -24.55 5.04
C PHE A 41 49.02 -24.67 4.98
N GLU A 42 49.74 -23.65 5.48
CA GLU A 42 51.20 -23.67 5.63
C GLU A 42 51.65 -24.79 6.57
N LEU A 43 51.04 -24.91 7.75
CA LEU A 43 51.33 -25.98 8.72
C LEU A 43 51.11 -27.39 8.17
N ARG A 44 50.29 -27.53 7.11
CA ARG A 44 49.98 -28.80 6.45
C ARG A 44 50.84 -29.04 5.20
N GLY A 45 51.73 -28.12 4.84
CA GLY A 45 52.55 -28.21 3.63
C GLY A 45 51.78 -28.11 2.32
N ILE A 46 50.54 -27.61 2.34
CA ILE A 46 49.65 -27.52 1.17
C ILE A 46 49.27 -26.06 0.84
N PHE A 47 50.17 -25.13 1.13
CA PHE A 47 49.96 -23.70 0.93
C PHE A 47 49.65 -23.36 -0.54
N TYR A 48 50.33 -23.97 -1.50
CA TYR A 48 50.14 -23.69 -2.92
C TYR A 48 49.02 -24.51 -3.58
N SER A 49 48.09 -25.04 -2.79
CA SER A 49 47.00 -25.87 -3.31
C SER A 49 45.81 -25.02 -3.77
N GLY A 50 45.06 -25.54 -4.75
CA GLY A 50 43.76 -24.97 -5.14
C GLY A 50 42.75 -24.93 -3.99
N MET A 51 42.89 -25.79 -2.97
CA MET A 51 42.07 -25.71 -1.76
C MET A 51 42.32 -24.43 -0.96
N HIS A 52 43.58 -24.00 -0.85
CA HIS A 52 43.93 -22.76 -0.16
C HIS A 52 43.34 -21.55 -0.92
N VAL A 53 43.55 -21.49 -2.24
CA VAL A 53 42.99 -20.45 -3.13
C VAL A 53 41.47 -20.37 -2.96
N ASN A 54 40.78 -21.51 -3.04
CA ASN A 54 39.33 -21.57 -2.88
C ASN A 54 38.88 -21.10 -1.50
N LYS A 55 39.61 -21.42 -0.42
CA LYS A 55 39.23 -21.01 0.93
C LYS A 55 39.36 -19.50 1.13
N ILE A 56 40.43 -18.90 0.62
CA ILE A 56 40.63 -17.44 0.63
C ILE A 56 39.57 -16.73 -0.21
N PHE A 57 39.33 -17.22 -1.43
CA PHE A 57 38.29 -16.71 -2.32
C PHE A 57 36.93 -16.72 -1.64
N ASN A 58 36.51 -17.86 -1.10
CA ASN A 58 35.22 -18.02 -0.44
C ASN A 58 35.04 -17.07 0.73
N ARG A 59 36.07 -16.91 1.57
CA ARG A 59 35.98 -16.04 2.75
C ARG A 59 35.84 -14.57 2.36
N LYS A 60 36.54 -14.13 1.31
CA LYS A 60 36.40 -12.76 0.77
C LYS A 60 35.04 -12.56 0.11
N LEU A 61 34.58 -13.53 -0.68
CA LEU A 61 33.25 -13.48 -1.29
C LEU A 61 32.13 -13.41 -0.25
N GLU A 62 32.26 -14.16 0.85
CA GLU A 62 31.33 -14.09 1.97
C GLU A 62 31.24 -12.68 2.57
N ALA A 63 32.38 -11.99 2.75
CA ALA A 63 32.40 -10.60 3.19
C ALA A 63 31.70 -9.66 2.18
N ILE A 64 31.86 -9.88 0.87
CA ILE A 64 31.13 -9.13 -0.16
C ILE A 64 29.63 -9.37 -0.06
N ASN A 65 29.20 -10.63 0.08
CA ASN A 65 27.78 -10.96 0.25
C ASN A 65 27.17 -10.27 1.47
N GLN A 66 27.89 -10.23 2.59
CA GLN A 66 27.46 -9.51 3.78
C GLN A 66 27.28 -8.01 3.52
N LEU A 67 28.23 -7.38 2.81
CA LEU A 67 28.15 -5.95 2.45
C LEU A 67 26.99 -5.63 1.51
N VAL A 68 26.78 -6.48 0.49
CA VAL A 68 25.69 -6.32 -0.47
C VAL A 68 24.34 -6.47 0.23
N ASN A 69 24.17 -7.51 1.04
CA ASN A 69 22.95 -7.73 1.83
C ASN A 69 22.67 -6.56 2.77
N PHE A 70 23.70 -6.08 3.47
CA PHE A 70 23.56 -4.94 4.36
C PHE A 70 23.11 -3.69 3.58
N ARG A 71 23.73 -3.40 2.43
CA ARG A 71 23.38 -2.24 1.61
C ARG A 71 21.93 -2.30 1.15
N ILE A 72 21.50 -3.43 0.58
CA ILE A 72 20.11 -3.64 0.12
C ILE A 72 19.13 -3.36 1.27
N ASN A 73 19.35 -4.00 2.41
CA ASN A 73 18.46 -3.89 3.56
C ASN A 73 18.40 -2.47 4.13
N GLN A 74 19.53 -1.75 4.19
CA GLN A 74 19.54 -0.37 4.69
C GLN A 74 18.90 0.61 3.72
N ASP A 75 19.20 0.52 2.42
CA ASP A 75 18.59 1.39 1.41
C ASP A 75 17.07 1.21 1.42
N MET A 76 16.57 -0.04 1.43
CA MET A 76 15.14 -0.34 1.53
C MET A 76 14.52 0.19 2.83
N LYS A 77 15.20 -0.02 3.96
CA LYS A 77 14.70 0.41 5.28
C LYS A 77 14.58 1.93 5.38
N GLU A 78 15.61 2.68 4.97
CA GLU A 78 15.58 4.14 5.07
C GLU A 78 14.60 4.76 4.07
N ILE A 79 14.48 4.20 2.87
CA ILE A 79 13.46 4.61 1.90
C ILE A 79 12.05 4.28 2.39
N GLY A 80 11.84 3.07 2.93
CA GLY A 80 10.54 2.63 3.43
C GLY A 80 10.00 3.44 4.62
N LYS A 81 10.85 4.20 5.33
CA LYS A 81 10.40 5.15 6.36
C LYS A 81 9.85 6.45 5.79
N LEU A 82 10.23 6.80 4.55
CA LEU A 82 9.92 8.10 3.94
C LEU A 82 8.76 8.03 2.95
N PHE A 83 8.47 6.85 2.43
CA PHE A 83 7.48 6.65 1.37
C PHE A 83 6.56 5.47 1.69
N ASP A 84 5.25 5.74 1.69
CA ASP A 84 4.24 4.69 1.83
C ASP A 84 4.13 3.82 0.56
N VAL A 85 4.34 4.45 -0.60
CA VAL A 85 4.41 3.78 -1.91
C VAL A 85 5.81 3.98 -2.48
N VAL A 86 6.53 2.88 -2.73
CA VAL A 86 7.83 2.95 -3.41
C VAL A 86 7.61 2.81 -4.90
N THR A 87 7.95 3.85 -5.66
CA THR A 87 7.80 3.85 -7.11
C THR A 87 8.88 3.01 -7.78
N SER A 88 8.62 2.55 -9.01
CA SER A 88 9.61 1.85 -9.84
C SER A 88 10.90 2.68 -10.04
N GLU A 89 10.80 4.01 -10.13
CA GLU A 89 11.95 4.90 -10.24
C GLU A 89 12.84 4.86 -8.98
N ILE A 90 12.24 4.79 -7.79
CA ILE A 90 12.98 4.67 -6.53
C ILE A 90 13.65 3.30 -6.45
N CYS A 91 12.93 2.24 -6.80
CA CYS A 91 13.47 0.88 -6.86
C CYS A 91 14.67 0.77 -7.82
N GLU A 92 14.57 1.37 -9.00
CA GLU A 92 15.67 1.41 -9.98
C GLU A 92 16.91 2.12 -9.40
N LYS A 93 16.72 3.22 -8.65
CA LYS A 93 17.82 3.92 -7.97
C LYS A 93 18.49 3.06 -6.89
N ILE A 94 17.71 2.28 -6.13
CA ILE A 94 18.27 1.33 -5.15
C ILE A 94 19.06 0.23 -5.87
N TYR A 95 18.46 -0.36 -6.91
CA TYR A 95 19.09 -1.42 -7.70
C TYR A 95 20.42 -0.97 -8.30
N GLU A 96 20.46 0.18 -8.97
CA GLU A 96 21.69 0.69 -9.60
C GLU A 96 22.78 1.02 -8.58
N ARG A 97 22.43 1.56 -7.40
CA ARG A 97 23.42 1.78 -6.32
C ARG A 97 24.05 0.48 -5.84
N VAL A 98 23.24 -0.54 -5.59
CA VAL A 98 23.74 -1.85 -5.12
C VAL A 98 24.53 -2.54 -6.22
N LYS A 99 24.07 -2.48 -7.47
CA LYS A 99 24.77 -3.04 -8.63
C LYS A 99 26.16 -2.43 -8.78
N GLN A 100 26.30 -1.10 -8.71
CA GLN A 100 27.61 -0.43 -8.72
C GLN A 100 28.51 -0.92 -7.57
N LEU A 101 27.95 -1.13 -6.38
CA LEU A 101 28.68 -1.70 -5.25
C LEU A 101 29.17 -3.13 -5.56
N VAL A 102 28.30 -4.01 -6.07
CA VAL A 102 28.66 -5.38 -6.47
C VAL A 102 29.80 -5.35 -7.47
N GLU A 103 29.70 -4.51 -8.50
CA GLU A 103 30.74 -4.38 -9.53
C GLU A 103 32.08 -3.93 -8.95
N SER A 104 32.07 -2.91 -8.10
CA SER A 104 33.28 -2.43 -7.44
C SER A 104 33.93 -3.49 -6.55
N GLN A 105 33.14 -4.18 -5.71
CA GLN A 105 33.66 -5.19 -4.78
C GLN A 105 34.18 -6.44 -5.51
N ILE A 106 33.49 -6.89 -6.55
CA ILE A 106 33.91 -8.04 -7.34
C ILE A 106 35.19 -7.73 -8.13
N ASN A 107 35.31 -6.53 -8.70
CA ASN A 107 36.53 -6.13 -9.40
C ASN A 107 37.73 -6.06 -8.43
N ASN A 108 37.52 -5.56 -7.21
CA ASN A 108 38.55 -5.58 -6.17
C ASN A 108 38.94 -7.00 -5.78
N LEU A 109 37.96 -7.91 -5.61
CA LEU A 109 38.23 -9.33 -5.34
C LEU A 109 39.07 -9.96 -6.46
N LYS A 110 38.73 -9.68 -7.72
CA LYS A 110 39.50 -10.15 -8.88
C LYS A 110 40.97 -9.75 -8.75
N PHE A 111 41.22 -8.46 -8.58
CA PHE A 111 42.58 -7.92 -8.46
C PHE A 111 43.35 -8.54 -7.28
N GLU A 112 42.72 -8.67 -6.12
CA GLU A 112 43.37 -9.26 -4.94
C GLU A 112 43.71 -10.74 -5.13
N MET A 113 42.80 -11.50 -5.75
CA MET A 113 42.98 -12.92 -6.00
C MET A 113 44.03 -13.20 -7.09
N GLU A 114 44.06 -12.38 -8.15
CA GLU A 114 45.15 -12.44 -9.14
C GLU A 114 46.50 -12.21 -8.47
N LYS A 115 46.62 -11.13 -7.66
CA LYS A 115 47.87 -10.81 -6.95
C LYS A 115 48.29 -11.96 -6.03
N PHE A 116 47.33 -12.58 -5.35
CA PHE A 116 47.56 -13.72 -4.47
C PHE A 116 48.10 -14.93 -5.24
N CYS A 117 47.49 -15.29 -6.37
CA CYS A 117 47.85 -16.47 -7.15
C CYS A 117 49.10 -16.33 -8.02
N ARG A 118 49.53 -15.11 -8.38
CA ARG A 118 50.71 -14.89 -9.26
C ARG A 118 52.01 -15.49 -8.73
N HIS A 119 52.12 -15.73 -7.43
CA HIS A 119 53.32 -16.30 -6.81
C HIS A 119 53.25 -17.84 -6.66
N PHE A 120 52.17 -18.47 -7.13
CA PHE A 120 51.95 -19.91 -7.01
C PHE A 120 52.59 -20.62 -8.21
N PRO A 121 53.06 -21.87 -8.07
CA PRO A 121 53.49 -22.69 -9.20
C PRO A 121 52.31 -22.93 -10.17
N GLY A 122 52.50 -22.63 -11.45
CA GLY A 122 51.44 -22.76 -12.47
C GLY A 122 50.26 -21.80 -12.28
N PRO A 123 50.49 -20.48 -12.21
CA PRO A 123 49.49 -19.49 -11.82
C PRO A 123 48.28 -19.45 -12.75
N ASP A 124 48.48 -19.67 -14.05
CA ASP A 124 47.44 -19.55 -15.09
C ASP A 124 46.22 -20.44 -14.79
N SER A 125 46.46 -21.68 -14.34
CA SER A 125 45.38 -22.61 -13.97
C SER A 125 44.47 -22.08 -12.85
N TYR A 126 45.03 -21.33 -11.90
CA TYR A 126 44.27 -20.71 -10.82
C TYR A 126 43.56 -19.43 -11.29
N LEU A 127 44.20 -18.65 -12.16
CA LEU A 127 43.63 -17.42 -12.70
C LEU A 127 42.38 -17.70 -13.54
N ASP A 128 42.43 -18.70 -14.42
CA ASP A 128 41.28 -19.10 -15.24
C ASP A 128 40.09 -19.57 -14.37
N LEU A 129 40.39 -20.34 -13.31
CA LEU A 129 39.39 -20.79 -12.34
C LEU A 129 38.78 -19.62 -11.56
N ILE A 130 39.60 -18.65 -11.14
CA ILE A 130 39.13 -17.46 -10.43
C ILE A 130 38.25 -16.61 -11.33
N ASP A 131 38.64 -16.39 -12.59
CA ASP A 131 37.92 -15.52 -13.52
C ASP A 131 36.53 -16.05 -13.87
N SER A 132 36.42 -17.35 -14.18
CA SER A 132 35.13 -18.00 -14.42
C SER A 132 34.22 -17.87 -13.20
N ARG A 133 34.76 -18.14 -12.01
CA ARG A 133 34.00 -18.08 -10.76
C ARG A 133 33.58 -16.68 -10.38
N ILE A 134 34.43 -15.68 -10.61
CA ILE A 134 34.12 -14.26 -10.37
C ILE A 134 32.95 -13.81 -11.23
N LYS A 135 32.94 -14.21 -12.50
CA LYS A 135 31.85 -13.89 -13.42
C LYS A 135 30.52 -14.48 -12.94
N ASP A 136 30.53 -15.74 -12.51
CA ASP A 136 29.34 -16.42 -12.02
C ASP A 136 28.80 -15.78 -10.74
N GLU A 137 29.67 -15.50 -9.77
CA GLU A 137 29.27 -14.89 -8.50
C GLU A 137 28.81 -13.44 -8.67
N LYS A 138 29.40 -12.67 -9.60
CA LYS A 138 28.90 -11.35 -9.99
C LYS A 138 27.44 -11.43 -10.46
N ASN A 139 27.17 -12.34 -11.39
CA ASN A 139 25.84 -12.50 -11.96
C ASN A 139 24.81 -12.95 -10.92
N LYS A 140 25.20 -13.86 -10.01
CA LYS A 140 24.35 -14.28 -8.88
C LYS A 140 23.99 -13.11 -7.96
N LEU A 141 24.97 -12.28 -7.60
CA LEU A 141 24.73 -11.12 -6.73
C LEU A 141 23.83 -10.06 -7.39
N ILE A 142 24.03 -9.78 -8.68
CA ILE A 142 23.16 -8.84 -9.42
C ILE A 142 21.73 -9.39 -9.51
N SER A 143 21.57 -10.68 -9.83
CA SER A 143 20.26 -11.34 -9.90
C SER A 143 19.56 -11.35 -8.54
N TYR A 144 20.29 -11.65 -7.46
CA TYR A 144 19.79 -11.55 -6.10
C TYR A 144 19.33 -10.13 -5.76
N THR A 145 20.16 -9.12 -6.04
CA THR A 145 19.82 -7.71 -5.81
C THR A 145 18.52 -7.32 -6.50
N LYS A 146 18.37 -7.66 -7.78
CA LYS A 146 17.16 -7.37 -8.55
C LYS A 146 15.92 -7.98 -7.90
N ARG A 147 15.99 -9.26 -7.55
CA ARG A 147 14.90 -9.99 -6.90
C ARG A 147 14.49 -9.37 -5.56
N GLU A 148 15.43 -8.98 -4.71
CA GLU A 148 15.11 -8.35 -3.43
C GLU A 148 14.43 -6.99 -3.63
N VAL A 149 14.89 -6.19 -4.60
CA VAL A 149 14.25 -4.91 -4.98
C VAL A 149 12.83 -5.13 -5.51
N ASP A 150 12.63 -6.14 -6.36
CA ASP A 150 11.29 -6.49 -6.88
C ASP A 150 10.34 -6.93 -5.75
N ILE A 151 10.85 -7.68 -4.76
CA ILE A 151 10.07 -8.10 -3.58
C ILE A 151 9.67 -6.87 -2.76
N PHE A 152 10.60 -5.96 -2.49
CA PHE A 152 10.35 -4.73 -1.76
C PHE A 152 9.29 -3.85 -2.44
N GLN A 153 9.37 -3.70 -3.77
CA GLN A 153 8.36 -2.99 -4.55
C GLN A 153 6.96 -3.58 -4.34
N LYS A 154 6.81 -4.90 -4.56
CA LYS A 154 5.54 -5.61 -4.40
C LYS A 154 4.99 -5.51 -2.97
N GLN A 155 5.86 -5.57 -1.97
CA GLN A 155 5.45 -5.41 -0.57
C GLN A 155 4.90 -4.01 -0.32
N SER A 156 5.55 -2.96 -0.82
CA SER A 156 5.06 -1.58 -0.69
C SER A 156 3.70 -1.38 -1.35
N GLU A 157 3.50 -1.92 -2.55
CA GLU A 157 2.23 -1.88 -3.27
C GLU A 157 1.12 -2.61 -2.50
N SER A 158 1.42 -3.77 -1.92
CA SER A 158 0.46 -4.55 -1.13
C SER A 158 0.04 -3.88 0.18
N ASN A 159 0.94 -3.15 0.83
CA ASN A 159 0.66 -2.45 2.08
C ASN A 159 -0.30 -1.27 1.85
N VAL A 160 -0.13 -0.53 0.75
CA VAL A 160 -1.01 0.57 0.37
C VAL A 160 -2.43 0.07 0.09
N GLN A 161 -2.56 -1.09 -0.57
CA GLN A 161 -3.87 -1.71 -0.79
C GLN A 161 -4.52 -2.16 0.52
N ARG A 162 -3.74 -2.67 1.48
CA ARG A 162 -4.24 -3.01 2.82
C ARG A 162 -4.74 -1.78 3.58
N ASP A 163 -4.06 -0.65 3.51
CA ASP A 163 -4.46 0.55 4.25
C ASP A 163 -5.70 1.23 3.66
N LYS A 164 -5.84 1.28 2.33
CA LYS A 164 -7.10 1.71 1.68
C LYS A 164 -8.29 0.85 2.10
N ASN A 165 -8.11 -0.46 2.20
CA ASN A 165 -9.16 -1.36 2.66
C ASN A 165 -9.48 -1.17 4.15
N LYS A 166 -8.50 -0.85 5.01
CA LYS A 166 -8.77 -0.50 6.42
C LYS A 166 -9.57 0.78 6.54
N GLU A 167 -9.24 1.81 5.78
CA GLU A 167 -9.96 3.09 5.80
C GLU A 167 -11.42 2.92 5.38
N LYS A 168 -11.69 2.17 4.30
CA LYS A 168 -13.07 1.84 3.88
C LYS A 168 -13.82 1.08 4.97
N LYS A 169 -13.21 0.04 5.55
CA LYS A 169 -13.81 -0.71 6.67
C LYS A 169 -14.12 0.19 7.87
N PHE A 170 -13.27 1.16 8.16
CA PHE A 170 -13.51 2.14 9.21
C PHE A 170 -14.73 3.03 8.89
N ILE A 171 -14.83 3.58 7.67
CA ILE A 171 -15.98 4.40 7.25
C ILE A 171 -17.29 3.61 7.34
N ILE A 172 -17.30 2.35 6.90
CA ILE A 172 -18.50 1.49 6.97
C ILE A 172 -18.90 1.22 8.43
N SER A 173 -17.93 0.97 9.29
CA SER A 173 -18.20 0.82 10.74
C SER A 173 -18.83 2.09 11.31
N LYS A 174 -18.36 3.27 10.89
CA LYS A 174 -18.93 4.55 11.29
C LYS A 174 -20.34 4.78 10.71
N ILE A 175 -20.62 4.32 9.50
CA ILE A 175 -21.98 4.33 8.96
C ILE A 175 -22.92 3.49 9.82
N ILE A 176 -22.53 2.28 10.21
CA ILE A 176 -23.32 1.39 11.07
C ILE A 176 -23.61 2.07 12.41
N GLU A 177 -22.56 2.58 13.07
CA GLU A 177 -22.69 3.32 14.34
C GLU A 177 -23.68 4.49 14.23
N LYS A 178 -23.62 5.27 13.13
CA LYS A 178 -24.52 6.42 12.93
C LYS A 178 -25.96 5.99 12.68
N VAL A 179 -26.19 4.93 11.91
CA VAL A 179 -27.54 4.39 11.69
C VAL A 179 -28.18 3.96 13.02
N ASP A 180 -27.42 3.27 13.88
CA ASP A 180 -27.90 2.83 15.18
C ASP A 180 -28.14 4.00 16.15
N SER A 181 -27.26 5.00 16.14
CA SER A 181 -27.40 6.25 16.91
C SER A 181 -28.65 7.03 16.48
N ILE A 182 -28.84 7.26 15.18
CA ILE A 182 -30.03 7.94 14.62
C ILE A 182 -31.30 7.20 14.99
N ASN A 183 -31.32 5.87 14.87
CA ASN A 183 -32.46 5.06 15.29
C ASN A 183 -32.79 5.24 16.77
N SER A 184 -31.77 5.28 17.62
CA SER A 184 -31.93 5.48 19.07
C SER A 184 -32.52 6.86 19.37
N LEU A 185 -32.00 7.91 18.75
CA LEU A 185 -32.48 9.29 18.91
C LEU A 185 -33.92 9.45 18.39
N MET A 186 -34.23 8.89 17.22
CA MET A 186 -35.57 8.94 16.63
C MET A 186 -36.60 8.17 17.48
N GLU A 187 -36.20 7.05 18.09
CA GLU A 187 -37.06 6.29 18.99
C GLU A 187 -37.30 7.06 20.30
N GLN A 188 -36.28 7.74 20.83
CA GLN A 188 -36.42 8.57 22.03
C GLN A 188 -37.35 9.76 21.78
N ASN A 189 -37.10 10.54 20.73
CA ASN A 189 -37.77 11.81 20.45
C ASN A 189 -39.15 11.64 19.81
N TYR A 190 -39.33 10.59 18.99
CA TYR A 190 -40.52 10.44 18.14
C TYR A 190 -41.19 9.07 18.20
N LYS A 191 -40.61 8.09 18.93
CA LYS A 191 -41.09 6.68 18.95
C LYS A 191 -41.08 6.06 17.54
N ILE A 192 -40.07 6.42 16.75
CA ILE A 192 -39.86 5.94 15.39
C ILE A 192 -38.46 5.34 15.28
N LYS A 193 -38.37 4.04 15.00
CA LYS A 193 -37.16 3.45 14.42
C LYS A 193 -37.08 3.81 12.94
N LEU A 194 -36.22 4.79 12.61
CA LEU A 194 -36.13 5.39 11.27
C LEU A 194 -35.65 4.40 10.21
N PHE A 195 -34.51 3.73 10.42
CA PHE A 195 -33.94 2.73 9.51
C PHE A 195 -34.34 1.32 9.98
N VAL A 196 -35.11 0.61 9.17
CA VAL A 196 -35.55 -0.77 9.45
C VAL A 196 -34.70 -1.72 8.62
N ILE A 197 -33.53 -2.08 9.13
CA ILE A 197 -32.61 -3.01 8.46
C ILE A 197 -33.29 -4.37 8.27
N GLN A 198 -33.62 -4.71 7.02
CA GLN A 198 -34.33 -5.95 6.71
C GLN A 198 -33.37 -7.15 6.60
N GLU A 199 -32.14 -6.91 6.12
CA GLU A 199 -31.16 -7.96 5.90
C GLU A 199 -29.77 -7.54 6.38
N GLN A 200 -29.21 -8.24 7.38
CA GLN A 200 -27.86 -7.94 7.89
C GLN A 200 -26.74 -8.18 6.86
N LYS A 201 -26.97 -9.09 5.90
CA LYS A 201 -26.00 -9.39 4.82
C LYS A 201 -25.63 -8.15 3.99
N ILE A 202 -26.42 -7.08 4.06
CA ILE A 202 -26.12 -5.84 3.36
C ILE A 202 -24.81 -5.22 3.83
N TRP A 203 -24.49 -5.34 5.11
CA TRP A 203 -23.23 -4.85 5.67
C TRP A 203 -22.03 -5.61 5.10
N ASN A 204 -22.16 -6.93 4.93
CA ASN A 204 -21.11 -7.75 4.34
C ASN A 204 -20.77 -7.26 2.94
N ASN A 205 -21.78 -6.94 2.13
CA ASN A 205 -21.56 -6.41 0.79
C ASN A 205 -20.80 -5.07 0.81
N LEU A 206 -21.03 -4.21 1.79
CA LEU A 206 -20.32 -2.92 1.87
C LEU A 206 -18.83 -3.10 2.23
N PHE A 207 -18.48 -4.14 2.99
CA PHE A 207 -17.11 -4.40 3.46
C PHE A 207 -16.17 -5.01 2.42
N GLU A 208 -16.70 -5.54 1.33
CA GLU A 208 -15.92 -6.16 0.26
C GLU A 208 -15.24 -5.09 -0.65
N PRO A 209 -14.08 -5.42 -1.25
CA PRO A 209 -13.38 -4.50 -2.16
C PRO A 209 -14.17 -4.30 -3.46
N CYS A 210 -14.28 -3.04 -3.92
CA CYS A 210 -14.93 -2.69 -5.19
C CYS A 210 -13.90 -2.63 -6.31
N GLU A 211 -13.70 -3.73 -7.01
CA GLU A 211 -12.66 -3.83 -8.06
C GLU A 211 -13.23 -3.48 -9.44
N ASP A 212 -14.48 -3.85 -9.70
CA ASP A 212 -15.09 -3.69 -11.00
C ASP A 212 -16.52 -3.12 -10.97
N ARG A 213 -17.13 -3.04 -12.17
CA ARG A 213 -18.51 -2.55 -12.34
C ARG A 213 -19.54 -3.42 -11.64
N LYS A 214 -19.35 -4.74 -11.62
CA LYS A 214 -20.30 -5.70 -11.06
C LYS A 214 -20.34 -5.54 -9.54
N ASP A 215 -19.17 -5.43 -8.92
CA ASP A 215 -19.03 -5.12 -7.50
C ASP A 215 -19.70 -3.78 -7.17
N PHE A 216 -19.40 -2.75 -7.96
CA PHE A 216 -19.99 -1.43 -7.80
C PHE A 216 -21.52 -1.46 -7.83
N VAL A 217 -22.12 -2.16 -8.80
CA VAL A 217 -23.57 -2.30 -8.92
C VAL A 217 -24.18 -2.99 -7.70
N LEU A 218 -23.53 -4.04 -7.19
CA LEU A 218 -23.96 -4.74 -5.99
C LEU A 218 -23.94 -3.80 -4.78
N TYR A 219 -22.86 -3.05 -4.61
CA TYR A 219 -22.64 -2.22 -3.42
C TYR A 219 -23.50 -0.96 -3.42
N ILE A 220 -23.64 -0.27 -4.56
CA ILE A 220 -24.54 0.88 -4.66
C ILE A 220 -26.01 0.47 -4.47
N THR A 221 -26.37 -0.73 -4.91
CA THR A 221 -27.71 -1.28 -4.67
C THR A 221 -27.92 -1.57 -3.18
N ALA A 222 -26.94 -2.18 -2.52
CA ALA A 222 -26.95 -2.39 -1.08
C ALA A 222 -27.10 -1.06 -0.31
N LEU A 223 -26.27 -0.06 -0.61
CA LEU A 223 -26.34 1.25 0.04
C LEU A 223 -27.67 1.95 -0.19
N SER A 224 -28.19 1.93 -1.42
CA SER A 224 -29.49 2.52 -1.72
C SER A 224 -30.66 1.83 -1.00
N SER A 225 -30.54 0.51 -0.77
CA SER A 225 -31.58 -0.24 -0.05
C SER A 225 -31.67 0.20 1.41
N LEU A 226 -30.54 0.57 2.04
CA LEU A 226 -30.56 1.16 3.39
C LEU A 226 -31.42 2.44 3.44
N VAL A 227 -31.38 3.25 2.38
CA VAL A 227 -32.21 4.46 2.26
C VAL A 227 -33.66 4.12 1.92
N ASP A 228 -33.91 3.12 1.08
CA ASP A 228 -35.26 2.61 0.81
C ASP A 228 -35.93 2.05 2.07
N TRP A 229 -35.15 1.53 3.02
CA TRP A 229 -35.62 0.96 4.30
C TRP A 229 -35.89 2.00 5.40
N ILE A 230 -36.00 3.27 5.04
CA ILE A 230 -36.60 4.28 5.92
C ILE A 230 -38.06 3.89 6.21
N ASN A 231 -38.47 4.00 7.47
CA ASN A 231 -39.80 3.62 7.94
C ASN A 231 -40.87 4.63 7.52
N ILE A 232 -41.25 4.59 6.23
CA ILE A 232 -42.25 5.49 5.65
C ILE A 232 -43.57 5.43 6.41
N LYS A 233 -44.00 4.25 6.86
CA LYS A 233 -45.26 4.08 7.59
C LYS A 233 -45.28 4.94 8.87
N LYS A 234 -44.25 4.80 9.71
CA LYS A 234 -44.14 5.56 10.96
C LYS A 234 -43.90 7.05 10.73
N LEU A 235 -43.12 7.41 9.69
CA LEU A 235 -42.96 8.82 9.32
C LEU A 235 -44.31 9.41 8.88
N LYS A 236 -45.07 8.71 8.04
CA LYS A 236 -46.39 9.14 7.56
C LYS A 236 -47.34 9.46 8.72
N ASP A 237 -47.36 8.62 9.75
CA ASP A 237 -48.18 8.83 10.96
C ASP A 237 -47.81 10.12 11.74
N SER A 238 -46.59 10.65 11.53
CA SER A 238 -46.06 11.83 12.23
C SER A 238 -46.18 13.15 11.45
N LEU A 239 -46.59 13.10 10.18
CA LEU A 239 -46.64 14.24 9.26
C LEU A 239 -48.03 14.87 9.19
N LYS A 240 -48.07 16.20 9.05
CA LYS A 240 -49.34 16.92 8.81
C LYS A 240 -49.80 16.83 7.36
N ILE A 241 -48.85 16.80 6.43
CA ILE A 241 -49.11 16.77 4.99
C ILE A 241 -48.33 15.61 4.38
N GLU A 242 -49.03 14.75 3.63
CA GLU A 242 -48.42 13.61 2.96
C GLU A 242 -47.59 14.09 1.74
N PRO A 243 -46.29 13.78 1.69
CA PRO A 243 -45.44 14.14 0.55
C PRO A 243 -45.64 13.16 -0.62
N LYS A 244 -44.98 13.45 -1.75
CA LYS A 244 -44.88 12.48 -2.85
C LYS A 244 -44.24 11.18 -2.37
N THR A 245 -44.60 10.07 -3.01
CA THR A 245 -44.06 8.74 -2.69
C THR A 245 -42.52 8.72 -2.73
N GLY A 246 -41.91 7.91 -1.86
CA GLY A 246 -40.46 7.70 -1.78
C GLY A 246 -39.86 8.02 -0.41
N SER A 247 -39.00 7.14 0.09
CA SER A 247 -38.36 7.24 1.42
C SER A 247 -37.73 8.60 1.69
N ILE A 248 -36.95 9.11 0.75
CA ILE A 248 -36.27 10.40 0.87
C ILE A 248 -37.27 11.57 0.95
N ASN A 249 -38.38 11.52 0.21
CA ASN A 249 -39.39 12.58 0.23
C ASN A 249 -40.11 12.64 1.58
N TYR A 250 -40.38 11.46 2.18
CA TYR A 250 -40.92 11.38 3.55
C TYR A 250 -39.94 11.92 4.59
N LEU A 251 -38.66 11.57 4.48
CA LEU A 251 -37.62 12.09 5.37
C LEU A 251 -37.45 13.61 5.22
N GLU A 252 -37.38 14.12 3.98
CA GLU A 252 -37.29 15.56 3.71
C GLU A 252 -38.47 16.31 4.32
N ARG A 253 -39.69 15.80 4.13
CA ARG A 253 -40.89 16.42 4.69
C ARG A 253 -40.89 16.42 6.22
N PHE A 254 -40.44 15.32 6.83
CA PHE A 254 -40.29 15.22 8.27
C PHE A 254 -39.30 16.27 8.81
N LEU A 255 -38.14 16.39 8.18
CA LEU A 255 -37.14 17.38 8.57
C LEU A 255 -37.67 18.81 8.41
N GLN A 256 -38.38 19.12 7.33
CA GLN A 256 -39.03 20.42 7.13
C GLN A 256 -40.05 20.78 8.22
N GLU A 257 -40.87 19.82 8.66
CA GLU A 257 -41.91 20.08 9.66
C GLU A 257 -41.38 20.19 11.09
N LYS A 258 -40.27 19.50 11.40
CA LYS A 258 -39.70 19.44 12.76
C LYS A 258 -38.53 20.40 12.97
N TYR A 259 -37.77 20.70 11.91
CA TYR A 259 -36.52 21.46 11.98
C TYR A 259 -36.50 22.55 10.91
N SER A 260 -36.82 23.79 11.30
CA SER A 260 -36.96 24.92 10.37
C SER A 260 -35.71 25.26 9.54
N ASN A 261 -34.52 24.86 10.02
CA ASN A 261 -33.22 25.15 9.40
C ASN A 261 -32.40 23.88 9.11
N TYR A 262 -33.04 22.75 8.79
CA TYR A 262 -32.27 21.54 8.43
C TYR A 262 -31.41 21.77 7.17
N ASP A 263 -30.23 21.15 7.12
CA ASP A 263 -29.35 21.24 5.95
C ASP A 263 -29.90 20.41 4.79
N LEU A 264 -30.26 21.08 3.68
CA LEU A 264 -30.77 20.44 2.46
C LEU A 264 -29.74 19.47 1.85
N ASN A 265 -28.45 19.63 2.15
CA ASN A 265 -27.40 18.74 1.66
C ASN A 265 -27.62 17.28 2.09
N ILE A 266 -28.26 17.03 3.23
CA ILE A 266 -28.64 15.66 3.65
C ILE A 266 -29.46 15.00 2.54
N ILE A 267 -30.51 15.70 2.07
CA ILE A 267 -31.43 15.19 1.06
C ILE A 267 -30.76 15.11 -0.31
N ILE A 268 -29.95 16.11 -0.67
CA ILE A 268 -29.24 16.13 -1.96
C ILE A 268 -28.32 14.91 -2.09
N ARG A 269 -27.51 14.62 -1.06
CA ARG A 269 -26.59 13.48 -1.06
C ARG A 269 -27.33 12.14 -1.10
N LEU A 270 -28.43 11.99 -0.35
CA LEU A 270 -29.26 10.79 -0.43
C LEU A 270 -29.87 10.59 -1.82
N ARG A 271 -30.37 11.65 -2.46
CA ARG A 271 -30.90 11.58 -3.84
C ARG A 271 -29.80 11.23 -4.85
N ARG A 272 -28.58 11.75 -4.65
CA ARG A 272 -27.42 11.47 -5.49
C ARG A 272 -27.12 9.97 -5.57
N ILE A 273 -27.20 9.26 -4.45
CA ILE A 273 -27.00 7.78 -4.40
C ILE A 273 -27.97 7.07 -5.37
N PHE A 274 -29.24 7.46 -5.40
CA PHE A 274 -30.23 6.88 -6.32
C PHE A 274 -29.99 7.26 -7.77
N ALA A 275 -29.64 8.53 -8.04
CA ALA A 275 -29.31 8.98 -9.38
C ALA A 275 -28.14 8.17 -9.95
N ILE A 276 -27.10 7.94 -9.14
CA ILE A 276 -25.95 7.10 -9.52
C ILE A 276 -26.38 5.64 -9.72
N ARG A 277 -27.11 5.03 -8.77
CA ARG A 277 -27.62 3.64 -8.92
C ARG A 277 -28.37 3.45 -10.23
N LYS A 278 -29.30 4.37 -10.55
CA LYS A 278 -30.16 4.30 -11.74
C LYS A 278 -29.35 4.21 -13.04
N MET A 279 -28.20 4.87 -13.09
CA MET A 279 -27.29 4.83 -14.23
C MET A 279 -26.76 3.43 -14.53
N PHE A 280 -26.41 2.68 -13.50
CA PHE A 280 -25.75 1.39 -13.65
C PHE A 280 -26.73 0.22 -13.68
N VAL A 281 -27.91 0.38 -13.09
CA VAL A 281 -28.97 -0.65 -13.06
C VAL A 281 -29.95 -0.50 -14.23
N HIS A 282 -30.19 0.73 -14.71
CA HIS A 282 -31.18 1.00 -15.75
C HIS A 282 -30.54 1.68 -16.97
N LYS A 283 -30.72 3.00 -17.09
CA LYS A 283 -30.30 3.79 -18.24
C LYS A 283 -29.51 5.00 -17.75
N VAL A 284 -28.46 5.35 -18.49
CA VAL A 284 -27.69 6.58 -18.28
C VAL A 284 -28.56 7.79 -18.59
N THR A 285 -28.59 8.75 -17.67
CA THR A 285 -29.36 10.00 -17.78
C THR A 285 -28.45 11.21 -17.54
N GLN A 286 -28.85 12.40 -17.99
CA GLN A 286 -28.09 13.63 -17.69
C GLN A 286 -28.01 13.91 -16.19
N GLU A 287 -29.08 13.58 -15.46
CA GLU A 287 -29.14 13.67 -13.99
C GLU A 287 -28.08 12.77 -13.33
N SER A 288 -27.94 11.53 -13.80
CA SER A 288 -26.96 10.60 -13.23
C SER A 288 -25.52 10.97 -13.57
N ILE A 289 -25.27 11.51 -14.78
CA ILE A 289 -23.95 12.04 -15.14
C ILE A 289 -23.60 13.24 -14.25
N LYS A 290 -24.57 14.15 -14.02
CA LYS A 290 -24.39 15.28 -13.11
C LYS A 290 -24.06 14.80 -11.69
N ALA A 291 -24.79 13.80 -11.19
CA ALA A 291 -24.57 13.22 -9.85
C ALA A 291 -23.15 12.66 -9.67
N ILE A 292 -22.57 12.02 -10.69
CA ILE A 292 -21.17 11.54 -10.66
C ILE A 292 -20.19 12.71 -10.69
N ARG A 293 -20.44 13.72 -11.54
CA ARG A 293 -19.58 14.91 -11.64
C ARG A 293 -19.55 15.74 -10.36
N GLU A 294 -20.64 15.79 -9.61
CA GLU A 294 -20.68 16.43 -8.28
C GLU A 294 -19.75 15.75 -7.26
N LEU A 295 -19.35 14.50 -7.51
CA LEU A 295 -18.31 13.81 -6.73
C LEU A 295 -16.90 14.00 -7.32
N ASN A 296 -16.72 14.91 -8.27
CA ASN A 296 -15.47 15.12 -9.00
C ASN A 296 -14.94 13.82 -9.63
N VAL A 297 -15.82 13.04 -10.25
CA VAL A 297 -15.46 11.83 -11.02
C VAL A 297 -15.83 12.04 -12.48
N GLU A 298 -14.93 11.66 -13.39
CA GLU A 298 -15.15 11.79 -14.82
C GLU A 298 -16.06 10.67 -15.38
N TYR A 299 -16.81 11.01 -16.44
CA TYR A 299 -17.62 10.08 -17.21
C TYR A 299 -17.30 10.28 -18.70
N PRO A 300 -17.06 9.21 -19.49
CA PRO A 300 -17.34 7.80 -19.22
C PRO A 300 -16.22 6.99 -18.54
N ASN A 301 -15.05 7.57 -18.31
CA ASN A 301 -13.89 6.87 -17.74
C ASN A 301 -13.97 6.76 -16.21
N ILE A 302 -14.85 5.89 -15.73
CA ILE A 302 -15.12 5.74 -14.29
C ILE A 302 -14.11 4.79 -13.64
N ASN A 303 -13.43 5.28 -12.60
CA ASN A 303 -12.77 4.44 -11.61
C ASN A 303 -13.80 4.03 -10.53
N TYR A 304 -14.27 2.78 -10.59
CA TYR A 304 -15.32 2.27 -9.69
C TYR A 304 -14.91 2.28 -8.22
N GLU A 305 -13.64 1.96 -7.95
CA GLU A 305 -13.11 1.94 -6.58
C GLU A 305 -13.15 3.35 -5.96
N GLU A 306 -12.69 4.35 -6.72
CA GLU A 306 -12.66 5.75 -6.30
C GLU A 306 -14.08 6.30 -6.13
N LEU A 307 -14.96 6.06 -7.11
CA LEU A 307 -16.35 6.49 -7.07
C LEU A 307 -17.07 5.89 -5.85
N TRP A 308 -16.82 4.61 -5.56
CA TRP A 308 -17.39 3.94 -4.39
C TRP A 308 -16.95 4.58 -3.07
N GLY A 309 -15.65 4.83 -2.92
CA GLY A 309 -15.12 5.51 -1.73
C GLY A 309 -15.76 6.88 -1.50
N LYS A 310 -15.94 7.66 -2.57
CA LYS A 310 -16.60 8.97 -2.52
C LYS A 310 -18.07 8.88 -2.12
N ILE A 311 -18.79 7.89 -2.63
CA ILE A 311 -20.21 7.67 -2.28
C ILE A 311 -20.36 7.27 -0.81
N LEU A 312 -19.48 6.41 -0.27
CA LEU A 312 -19.49 6.04 1.14
C LEU A 312 -19.29 7.26 2.04
N LEU A 313 -18.32 8.13 1.72
CA LEU A 313 -18.07 9.36 2.46
C LEU A 313 -19.27 10.33 2.39
N ASP A 314 -19.87 10.48 1.21
CA ASP A 314 -21.03 11.35 0.99
C ASP A 314 -22.27 10.86 1.77
N PHE A 315 -22.48 9.54 1.82
CA PHE A 315 -23.52 8.93 2.65
C PHE A 315 -23.24 9.11 4.14
N TYR A 316 -22.02 8.84 4.59
CA TYR A 316 -21.61 9.04 5.98
C TYR A 316 -21.81 10.50 6.44
N ALA A 317 -21.44 11.48 5.61
CA ALA A 317 -21.65 12.90 5.89
C ALA A 317 -23.14 13.22 6.07
N SER A 318 -24.02 12.61 5.27
CA SER A 318 -25.48 12.77 5.38
C SER A 318 -26.00 12.23 6.71
N LEU A 319 -25.55 11.05 7.12
CA LEU A 319 -25.94 10.44 8.39
C LEU A 319 -25.44 11.27 9.58
N ARG A 320 -24.20 11.75 9.53
CA ARG A 320 -23.65 12.61 10.57
C ARG A 320 -24.47 13.88 10.76
N GLN A 321 -24.78 14.59 9.67
CA GLN A 321 -25.60 15.80 9.75
C GLN A 321 -27.02 15.51 10.24
N LEU A 322 -27.60 14.38 9.82
CA LEU A 322 -28.92 13.96 10.30
C LEU A 322 -28.92 13.71 11.80
N GLU A 323 -27.90 13.02 12.33
CA GLU A 323 -27.73 12.80 13.77
C GLU A 323 -27.54 14.13 14.53
N GLU A 324 -26.70 15.03 14.02
CA GLU A 324 -26.46 16.36 14.62
C GLU A 324 -27.77 17.15 14.79
N ILE A 325 -28.68 17.08 13.81
CA ILE A 325 -29.99 17.73 13.88
C ILE A 325 -30.92 17.09 14.92
N LEU A 326 -30.82 15.76 15.09
CA LEU A 326 -31.67 15.03 16.05
C LEU A 326 -31.23 15.21 17.52
N LEU A 327 -30.02 15.76 17.74
CA LEU A 327 -29.51 16.12 19.05
C LEU A 327 -29.95 17.53 19.52
N LEU A 328 -30.51 18.34 18.62
CA LEU A 328 -31.16 19.62 18.93
C LEU A 328 -32.54 19.37 19.55
#